data_AF-A0A3B0UKT8-F1
#
_entry.id   AF-A0A3B0UKT8-F1
#
_cell.length_a   1.000
_cell.length_b   1.000
_cell.length_c   1.000
_cell.angle_alpha   90.00
_cell.angle_beta   90.00
_cell.angle_gamma   90.00
#
_symmetry.space_group_name_H-M   'P 1'
#
loop_
_entity.id
_entity.type
_entity.pdbx_description
1 polymer ?
#
loop_
_entity_poly.entity_id
_entity_poly.type
_entity_poly.pdbx_seq_one_letter_code
_entity_poly.pdbx_strand_id
1 'polypeptide(L)'
;MRKQHIFIYFISILFTISANSQEKLDTVKTKESYGIRIGLDISKPITSYLDDNTNGYEFVGDIRIFKNYYAAVELGFSNKTTIEDYLNFTTKGSYFKAGFNYNAYKNWKGMNNEIYIGLRYGLSFFNQTLNSYTPHV
;
A
#
# COMPACT_ATOMS: atom_id res chain seq x y z
N MET A 1 5.92 -16.27 51.60
CA MET A 1 5.16 -15.79 50.43
C MET A 1 6.02 -14.80 49.66
N ARG A 2 6.30 -15.10 48.39
CA ARG A 2 7.33 -14.46 47.55
C ARG A 2 6.77 -13.18 46.93
N LYS A 3 7.32 -12.00 47.27
CA LYS A 3 6.91 -10.72 46.67
C LYS A 3 7.36 -10.67 45.20
N GLN A 4 6.43 -10.44 44.29
CA GLN A 4 6.72 -10.23 42.87
C GLN A 4 6.98 -8.74 42.63
N HIS A 5 8.16 -8.41 42.10
CA HIS A 5 8.49 -7.05 41.67
C HIS A 5 7.88 -6.82 40.28
N ILE A 6 6.79 -6.06 40.23
CA ILE A 6 6.16 -5.62 38.98
C ILE A 6 6.96 -4.43 38.47
N PHE A 7 7.69 -4.62 37.36
CA PHE A 7 8.32 -3.54 36.61
C PHE A 7 7.23 -2.71 35.92
N ILE A 8 6.94 -1.53 36.49
CA ILE A 8 6.08 -0.51 35.89
C ILE A 8 6.91 0.14 34.77
N TYR A 9 6.62 -0.22 33.53
CA TYR A 9 7.27 0.39 32.37
C TYR A 9 6.94 1.88 32.32
N PHE A 10 8.00 2.68 32.41
CA PHE A 10 8.06 4.13 32.21
C PHE A 10 7.36 4.54 30.91
N ILE A 11 6.20 5.19 31.00
CA ILE A 11 5.68 6.02 29.92
C ILE A 11 6.50 7.31 29.93
N SER A 12 7.53 7.38 29.09
CA SER A 12 8.25 8.61 28.80
C SER A 12 7.39 9.49 27.89
N ILE A 13 6.72 10.48 28.49
CA ILE A 13 6.12 11.61 27.77
C ILE A 13 7.26 12.47 27.19
N LEU A 14 7.45 12.40 25.87
CA LEU A 14 8.27 13.35 25.11
C LEU A 14 7.37 14.53 24.73
N PHE A 15 7.54 15.66 25.42
CA PHE A 15 6.93 16.94 25.06
C PHE A 15 7.81 17.62 24.01
N THR A 16 7.40 17.61 22.74
CA THR A 16 8.02 18.43 21.68
C THR A 16 7.33 19.78 21.63
N ILE A 17 8.05 20.85 21.96
CA ILE A 17 7.60 22.23 21.77
C ILE A 17 7.92 22.62 20.32
N SER A 18 6.88 22.80 19.50
CA SER A 18 7.01 23.34 18.15
C SER A 18 6.62 24.82 18.13
N ALA A 19 7.60 25.70 17.96
CA ALA A 19 7.36 27.11 17.65
C ALA A 19 7.04 27.25 16.16
N ASN A 20 5.82 27.69 15.85
CA ASN A 20 5.42 27.99 14.47
C ASN A 20 5.54 29.50 14.23
N SER A 21 6.40 29.89 13.30
CA SER A 21 6.43 31.25 12.73
C SER A 21 5.23 31.44 11.80
N GLN A 22 4.56 32.60 11.85
CA GLN A 22 3.45 32.92 10.95
C GLN A 22 3.99 33.52 9.65
N GLU A 23 3.75 32.84 8.52
CA GLU A 23 4.00 33.41 7.19
C GLU A 23 2.86 34.36 6.77
N LYS A 24 3.26 35.44 6.10
CA LYS A 24 2.37 36.50 5.58
C LYS A 24 1.52 35.94 4.43
N LEU A 25 0.20 36.10 4.52
CA LEU A 25 -0.75 35.61 3.52
C LEU A 25 -0.65 36.41 2.20
N ASP A 26 0.02 35.83 1.20
CA ASP A 26 -0.01 36.36 -0.16
C ASP A 26 -1.30 35.92 -0.89
N THR A 27 -2.02 36.91 -1.45
CA THR A 27 -3.43 36.82 -1.90
C THR A 27 -3.55 36.39 -3.38
N VAL A 28 -2.61 35.60 -3.88
CA VAL A 28 -2.75 35.01 -5.23
C VAL A 28 -3.53 33.69 -5.13
N LYS A 29 -4.84 33.75 -5.43
CA LYS A 29 -5.72 32.57 -5.57
C LYS A 29 -5.08 31.59 -6.55
N THR A 30 -4.50 30.52 -5.99
CA THR A 30 -3.82 29.51 -6.78
C THR A 30 -4.86 28.53 -7.28
N LYS A 31 -4.95 28.33 -8.60
CA LYS A 31 -5.76 27.25 -9.16
C LYS A 31 -5.13 25.94 -8.74
N GLU A 32 -5.81 25.17 -7.89
CA GLU A 32 -5.38 23.82 -7.57
C GLU A 32 -5.65 22.92 -8.77
N SER A 33 -4.61 22.28 -9.29
CA SER A 33 -4.72 21.37 -10.43
C SER A 33 -5.34 20.04 -10.00
N TYR A 34 -6.26 19.52 -10.81
CA TYR A 34 -6.74 18.14 -10.67
C TYR A 34 -5.64 17.21 -11.18
N GLY A 35 -4.99 16.50 -10.26
CA GLY A 35 -3.90 15.58 -10.58
C GLY A 35 -4.45 14.19 -10.90
N ILE A 36 -4.07 13.66 -12.07
CA ILE A 36 -4.14 12.23 -12.38
C ILE A 36 -2.73 11.67 -12.19
N ARG A 37 -2.64 10.53 -11.53
CA ARG A 37 -1.39 9.79 -11.31
C ARG A 37 -1.58 8.36 -11.80
N ILE A 38 -0.60 7.88 -12.54
CA ILE A 38 -0.55 6.53 -13.09
C ILE A 38 0.85 6.02 -12.82
N GLY A 39 0.95 4.78 -12.36
CA GLY A 39 2.21 4.17 -11.98
C GLY A 39 2.19 2.65 -12.10
N LEU A 40 3.35 2.09 -11.82
CA LEU A 40 3.59 0.67 -11.72
C LEU A 40 4.15 0.39 -10.33
N ASP A 41 3.63 -0.66 -9.69
CA ASP A 41 4.23 -1.18 -8.48
C ASP A 41 5.40 -2.11 -8.83
N ILE A 42 6.61 -1.56 -8.64
CA ILE A 42 7.88 -2.25 -8.85
C ILE A 42 8.13 -3.36 -7.83
N SER A 43 7.35 -3.45 -6.75
CA SER A 43 7.49 -4.53 -5.78
C SER A 43 7.30 -5.90 -6.42
N LYS A 44 6.40 -6.02 -7.42
CA LYS A 44 6.10 -7.29 -8.09
C LYS A 44 7.25 -7.78 -8.98
N PRO A 45 7.82 -6.97 -9.90
CA PRO A 45 9.05 -7.32 -10.60
C PRO A 45 10.24 -7.63 -9.67
N ILE A 46 10.42 -6.86 -8.59
CA ILE A 46 11.50 -7.13 -7.62
C ILE A 46 11.30 -8.47 -6.94
N THR A 47 10.09 -8.78 -6.48
CA THR A 47 9.77 -10.09 -5.88
C THR A 47 10.01 -11.21 -6.87
N SER A 48 9.67 -10.99 -8.15
CA SER A 48 9.90 -11.94 -9.24
C SER A 48 11.36 -12.18 -9.57
N TYR A 49 12.21 -11.18 -9.38
CA TYR A 49 13.65 -11.34 -9.48
C TYR A 49 14.26 -12.10 -8.30
N LEU A 50 13.67 -11.99 -7.11
CA LEU A 50 14.16 -12.68 -5.90
C LEU A 50 13.63 -14.11 -5.74
N ASP A 51 12.47 -14.41 -6.34
CA ASP A 51 11.83 -15.72 -6.32
C ASP A 51 11.33 -16.09 -7.73
N ASP A 52 12.07 -16.97 -8.39
CA ASP A 52 11.79 -17.45 -9.75
C ASP A 52 10.40 -18.12 -9.89
N ASN A 53 9.81 -18.56 -8.76
CA ASN A 53 8.50 -19.18 -8.76
C ASN A 53 7.34 -18.17 -8.68
N THR A 54 7.63 -16.89 -8.48
CA THR A 54 6.64 -15.83 -8.35
C THR A 54 6.81 -14.81 -9.46
N ASN A 55 5.79 -14.59 -10.29
CA ASN A 55 5.79 -13.58 -11.33
C ASN A 55 4.56 -12.68 -11.20
N GLY A 56 4.71 -11.38 -11.44
CA GLY A 56 3.56 -10.49 -11.42
C GLY A 56 3.86 -9.05 -11.78
N TYR A 57 2.80 -8.32 -12.09
CA TYR A 57 2.80 -6.90 -12.39
C TYR A 57 1.58 -6.26 -11.75
N GLU A 58 1.74 -5.06 -11.22
CA GLU A 58 0.62 -4.28 -10.68
C GLU A 58 0.69 -2.85 -11.21
N PHE A 59 -0.42 -2.43 -11.81
CA PHE A 59 -0.66 -1.07 -12.29
C PHE A 59 -1.43 -0.33 -11.22
N VAL A 60 -1.01 0.88 -10.91
CA VAL A 60 -1.68 1.74 -9.94
C VAL A 60 -2.12 3.03 -10.62
N GLY A 61 -3.29 3.51 -10.27
CA GLY A 61 -3.82 4.76 -10.79
C GLY A 61 -4.64 5.45 -9.72
N ASP A 62 -4.51 6.77 -9.64
CA ASP A 62 -5.30 7.55 -8.71
C ASP A 62 -5.61 8.94 -9.28
N ILE A 63 -6.75 9.47 -8.86
CA ILE A 63 -7.29 10.73 -9.33
C ILE A 63 -7.76 11.57 -8.15
N ARG A 64 -7.35 12.84 -8.14
CA ARG A 64 -7.81 13.81 -7.13
C ARG A 64 -9.27 14.16 -7.38
N ILE A 65 -10.15 13.83 -6.43
CA ILE A 65 -11.58 14.19 -6.48
C ILE A 65 -11.82 15.48 -5.70
N PHE A 66 -11.23 15.59 -4.51
CA PHE A 66 -11.25 16.80 -3.69
C PHE A 66 -9.83 17.14 -3.24
N LYS A 67 -9.62 18.35 -2.70
CA LYS A 67 -8.31 18.86 -2.27
C LYS A 67 -7.46 17.84 -1.49
N ASN A 68 -8.09 17.09 -0.58
CA ASN A 68 -7.41 16.08 0.24
C ASN A 68 -7.86 14.64 -0.06
N TYR A 69 -8.76 14.41 -1.02
CA TYR A 69 -9.32 13.09 -1.27
C TYR A 69 -9.03 12.61 -2.69
N TYR A 70 -8.51 11.40 -2.79
CA TYR A 70 -8.16 10.75 -4.05
C TYR A 70 -8.92 9.44 -4.16
N ALA A 71 -9.45 9.16 -5.35
CA ALA A 71 -9.93 7.83 -5.69
C ALA A 71 -8.74 7.04 -6.25
N ALA A 72 -8.53 5.83 -5.75
CA ALA A 72 -7.41 4.98 -6.13
C ALA A 72 -7.92 3.66 -6.71
N VAL A 73 -7.27 3.19 -7.76
CA VAL A 73 -7.51 1.91 -8.40
C VAL A 73 -6.18 1.19 -8.65
N GLU A 74 -6.17 -0.12 -8.45
CA GLU A 74 -5.00 -0.96 -8.63
C GLU A 74 -5.41 -2.20 -9.41
N LEU A 75 -4.66 -2.56 -10.45
CA LEU A 75 -4.90 -3.71 -11.30
C LEU A 75 -3.65 -4.58 -11.29
N GLY A 76 -3.75 -5.77 -10.69
CA GLY A 76 -2.63 -6.68 -10.55
C GLY A 76 -2.85 -8.01 -11.25
N PHE A 77 -1.76 -8.54 -11.78
CA PHE A 77 -1.66 -9.87 -12.38
C PHE A 77 -0.58 -10.64 -11.64
N SER A 78 -0.89 -11.86 -11.20
CA SER A 78 0.03 -12.68 -10.44
C SER A 78 -0.02 -14.14 -10.88
N ASN A 79 1.16 -14.74 -10.95
CA ASN A 79 1.38 -16.14 -11.19
C ASN A 79 2.38 -16.64 -10.14
N LYS A 80 2.01 -17.64 -9.35
CA LYS A 80 2.88 -18.20 -8.32
C LYS A 80 2.82 -19.72 -8.34
N THR A 81 3.96 -20.37 -8.49
CA THR A 81 4.11 -21.81 -8.30
C THR A 81 4.53 -22.07 -6.86
N THR A 82 3.78 -22.91 -6.16
CA THR A 82 4.10 -23.32 -4.79
C THR A 82 4.49 -24.79 -4.83
N ILE A 83 5.69 -25.08 -4.33
CA ILE A 83 6.28 -26.42 -4.30
C ILE A 83 6.39 -26.83 -2.84
N GLU A 84 5.52 -27.74 -2.43
CA GLU A 84 5.53 -28.39 -1.11
C GLU A 84 5.92 -29.86 -1.28
N ASP A 85 6.27 -30.55 -0.18
CA ASP A 85 6.78 -31.93 -0.19
C ASP A 85 5.85 -32.94 -0.89
N TYR A 86 4.53 -32.72 -0.80
CA TYR A 86 3.50 -33.62 -1.34
C TYR A 86 2.60 -32.96 -2.40
N LEU A 87 2.80 -31.67 -2.66
CA LEU A 87 1.88 -30.86 -3.45
C LEU A 87 2.64 -29.82 -4.25
N ASN A 88 2.47 -29.84 -5.57
CA ASN A 88 2.95 -28.78 -6.45
C ASN A 88 1.76 -28.18 -7.19
N PHE A 89 1.52 -26.89 -7.00
CA PHE A 89 0.43 -26.19 -7.68
C PHE A 89 0.84 -24.80 -8.13
N THR A 90 0.30 -24.38 -9.27
CA THR A 90 0.47 -23.04 -9.82
C THR A 90 -0.83 -22.26 -9.69
N THR A 91 -0.78 -21.13 -9.00
CA THR A 91 -1.89 -20.19 -8.90
C THR A 91 -1.68 -19.04 -9.86
N LYS A 92 -2.60 -18.86 -10.81
CA LYS A 92 -2.55 -17.76 -11.78
C LYS A 92 -3.86 -17.00 -11.76
N GLY A 93 -3.77 -15.67 -11.77
CA GLY A 93 -4.96 -14.85 -11.80
C GLY A 93 -4.67 -13.36 -11.80
N SER A 94 -5.74 -12.62 -11.63
CA SER A 94 -5.71 -11.16 -11.52
C SER A 94 -6.53 -10.71 -10.32
N TYR A 95 -6.21 -9.52 -9.85
CA TYR A 95 -6.95 -8.85 -8.82
C TYR A 95 -7.12 -7.38 -9.17
N PHE A 96 -8.22 -6.84 -8.68
CA PHE A 96 -8.57 -5.45 -8.82
C PHE A 96 -8.81 -4.88 -7.43
N LYS A 97 -8.20 -3.75 -7.11
CA LYS A 97 -8.46 -3.00 -5.88
C LYS A 97 -9.00 -1.63 -6.25
N ALA A 98 -10.02 -1.19 -5.53
CA ALA A 98 -10.56 0.16 -5.64
C ALA A 98 -10.70 0.75 -4.24
N GLY A 99 -10.49 2.04 -4.11
CA GLY A 99 -10.44 2.67 -2.81
C GLY A 99 -10.37 4.18 -2.83
N PHE A 100 -10.16 4.73 -1.64
CA PHE A 100 -9.96 6.15 -1.44
C PHE A 100 -8.75 6.40 -0.55
N ASN A 101 -8.02 7.46 -0.84
CA ASN A 101 -6.93 7.96 -0.03
C ASN A 101 -7.29 9.35 0.50
N TYR A 102 -7.03 9.57 1.79
CA TYR A 102 -7.06 10.88 2.43
C TYR A 102 -5.64 11.37 2.64
N ASN A 103 -5.27 12.45 1.95
CA ASN A 103 -3.98 13.10 2.11
C ASN A 103 -3.93 13.84 3.46
N ALA A 104 -3.18 13.29 4.41
CA ALA A 104 -2.95 13.88 5.71
C ALA A 104 -1.89 15.00 5.66
N TYR A 105 -1.15 15.11 4.55
CA TYR A 105 -0.10 16.12 4.38
C TYR A 105 -0.63 17.43 3.79
N LYS A 106 -0.25 18.55 4.42
CA LYS A 106 -0.50 19.88 3.88
C LYS A 106 0.57 20.23 2.85
N ASN A 107 0.24 19.97 1.59
CA ASN A 107 1.06 20.38 0.46
C ASN A 107 1.28 21.89 0.43
N TRP A 108 2.51 22.32 0.12
CA TRP A 108 2.76 23.71 -0.24
C TRP A 108 2.14 24.05 -1.59
N LYS A 109 2.06 25.35 -1.88
CA LYS A 109 1.49 25.87 -3.12
C LYS A 109 2.20 25.26 -4.34
N GLY A 110 1.45 24.48 -5.13
CA GLY A 110 1.96 23.79 -6.32
C GLY A 110 2.43 22.35 -6.11
N MET A 111 2.45 21.83 -4.87
CA MET A 111 2.82 20.45 -4.60
C MET A 111 1.62 19.50 -4.75
N ASN A 112 1.86 18.33 -5.36
CA ASN A 112 0.88 17.27 -5.53
C ASN A 112 1.30 15.97 -4.83
N ASN A 113 2.09 16.11 -3.76
CA ASN A 113 2.54 14.97 -2.98
C ASN A 113 1.39 14.42 -2.13
N GLU A 114 1.53 13.18 -1.71
CA GLU A 114 0.51 12.55 -0.89
C GLU A 114 1.18 11.70 0.18
N ILE A 115 0.94 12.07 1.43
CA ILE A 115 1.18 11.19 2.57
C ILE A 115 -0.22 10.89 3.09
N TYR A 116 -0.70 9.69 2.82
CA TYR A 116 -2.09 9.37 2.98
C TYR A 116 -2.32 8.21 3.93
N ILE A 117 -3.52 8.24 4.51
CA ILE A 117 -4.19 7.06 5.00
C ILE A 117 -5.32 6.75 4.03
N GLY A 118 -5.49 5.48 3.67
CA GLY A 118 -6.48 5.10 2.67
C GLY A 118 -7.06 3.72 2.94
N LEU A 119 -8.22 3.49 2.36
CA LEU A 119 -8.92 2.21 2.42
C LEU A 119 -9.08 1.69 1.00
N ARG A 120 -8.73 0.42 0.81
CA ARG A 120 -8.83 -0.29 -0.47
C ARG A 120 -9.69 -1.52 -0.28
N TYR A 121 -10.64 -1.73 -1.18
CA TYR A 121 -11.42 -2.95 -1.29
C TYR A 121 -10.93 -3.74 -2.51
N GLY A 122 -10.59 -5.00 -2.31
CA GLY A 122 -9.99 -5.86 -3.32
C GLY A 122 -10.91 -7.01 -3.74
N LEU A 123 -11.00 -7.25 -5.04
CA LEU A 123 -11.61 -8.42 -5.66
C LEU A 123 -10.53 -9.21 -6.40
N SER A 124 -10.58 -10.53 -6.31
CA SER A 124 -9.54 -11.41 -6.81
C SER A 124 -10.14 -12.60 -7.55
N PHE A 125 -9.58 -12.91 -8.72
CA PHE A 125 -9.98 -14.03 -9.55
C PHE A 125 -8.76 -14.89 -9.85
N PHE A 126 -8.69 -16.05 -9.19
CA PHE A 126 -7.54 -16.95 -9.29
C PHE A 126 -7.99 -18.34 -9.70
N ASN A 127 -7.21 -18.92 -10.62
CA ASN A 127 -7.31 -20.33 -10.98
C ASN A 127 -6.07 -21.05 -10.47
N GLN A 128 -6.28 -22.24 -9.94
CA GLN A 128 -5.22 -23.10 -9.43
C GLN A 128 -5.07 -24.31 -10.35
N THR A 129 -3.84 -24.58 -10.78
CA THR A 129 -3.48 -25.77 -11.57
C THR A 129 -2.63 -26.67 -10.69
N LEU A 130 -3.08 -27.90 -10.45
CA LEU A 130 -2.30 -28.92 -9.77
C LEU A 130 -1.28 -29.51 -10.75
N ASN A 131 0.00 -29.39 -10.43
CA ASN A 131 1.10 -29.91 -11.25
C ASN A 131 1.45 -31.35 -10.84
N SER A 132 1.55 -31.61 -9.53
CA SER A 132 1.76 -32.96 -9.00
C SER A 132 1.18 -33.09 -7.59
N TYR A 133 0.76 -34.32 -7.26
CA TYR A 133 0.29 -34.70 -5.94
C TYR A 133 0.81 -36.09 -5.62
N THR A 134 1.46 -36.24 -4.47
CA THR A 134 1.91 -37.54 -3.96
C THR A 134 1.12 -37.82 -2.68
N PRO A 135 0.26 -38.85 -2.65
CA PRO A 135 -0.43 -39.25 -1.43
C PRO A 135 0.61 -39.60 -0.35
N HIS A 136 0.39 -39.13 0.87
CA HIS A 136 1.19 -39.56 2.02
C HIS A 136 0.79 -41.00 2.38
N VAL A 137 1.53 -41.99 1.87
CA VAL A 137 1.37 -43.43 2.19
C VAL A 137 2.41 -43.89 3.21
#